data_AF-A0A956D450-F1
#
_entry.id   AF-A0A956D450-F1
#
_cell.length_a   1.000
_cell.length_b   1.000
_cell.length_c   1.000
_cell.angle_alpha   90.00
_cell.angle_beta   90.00
_cell.angle_gamma   90.00
#
_symmetry.space_group_name_H-M   'P 1'
#
loop_
_entity.id
_entity.type
_entity.pdbx_description
1 polymer ?
#
loop_
_entity_poly.entity_id
_entity_poly.type
_entity_poly.pdbx_seq_one_letter_code
_entity_poly.pdbx_strand_id
1 'polypeptide(L)'
;MGMFDEYQPEPPLVCSACGEELSGWQSKDGPCALLVWREGRSSPVDQRADPECRLPMEELAKLGIDADVEIYTTCAGCRRHAEATAILVDGVWRGTVRGRHAGETAVPATVVEGQWRQCSACAEAWEERARPLAECPYCHALTRLAGDSWPSSS
;
A
#
# COMPACT_ATOMS: atom_id res chain seq x y z
N MET A 1 -5.98 19.92 11.71
CA MET A 1 -6.48 18.58 11.33
C MET A 1 -6.61 18.58 9.81
N GLY A 2 -5.99 17.61 9.13
CA GLY A 2 -6.05 17.51 7.66
C GLY A 2 -7.35 16.87 7.21
N MET A 3 -7.92 17.36 6.10
CA MET A 3 -9.14 16.82 5.47
C MET A 3 -8.81 15.67 4.51
N PHE A 4 -7.95 14.75 4.94
CA PHE A 4 -7.45 13.65 4.08
C PHE A 4 -7.89 12.31 4.63
N ASP A 5 -8.09 11.37 3.72
CA ASP A 5 -8.35 9.98 4.07
C ASP A 5 -7.10 9.34 4.68
N GLU A 6 -7.31 8.39 5.58
CA GLU A 6 -6.25 7.61 6.22
C GLU A 6 -6.11 6.23 5.57
N TYR A 7 -4.87 5.78 5.42
CA TYR A 7 -4.53 4.48 4.85
C TYR A 7 -3.77 3.65 5.90
N GLN A 8 -4.17 2.40 6.09
CA GLN A 8 -3.55 1.47 7.05
C GLN A 8 -2.95 0.25 6.33
N PRO A 9 -1.64 0.29 5.98
CA PRO A 9 -0.93 -0.87 5.45
C PRO A 9 -0.94 -2.05 6.43
N GLU A 10 -0.99 -3.28 5.92
CA GLU A 10 -0.99 -4.52 6.72
C GLU A 10 -0.07 -5.58 6.09
N PRO A 11 1.09 -5.89 6.69
CA PRO A 11 1.58 -5.35 7.95
C PRO A 11 2.10 -3.90 7.82
N PRO A 12 2.14 -3.13 8.93
CA PRO A 12 2.66 -1.77 8.93
C PRO A 12 4.05 -1.65 8.31
N LEU A 13 4.31 -0.51 7.67
CA LEU A 13 5.63 -0.19 7.13
C LEU A 13 6.55 0.34 8.24
N VAL A 14 7.86 0.13 8.09
CA VAL A 14 8.87 0.67 9.00
C VAL A 14 9.71 1.76 8.33
N CYS A 15 10.18 2.71 9.13
CA CYS A 15 11.04 3.78 8.66
C CYS A 15 12.43 3.23 8.32
N SER A 16 12.89 3.35 7.07
CA SER A 16 14.24 2.88 6.69
C SER A 16 15.39 3.59 7.41
N ALA A 17 15.12 4.72 8.05
CA ALA A 17 16.15 5.47 8.77
C ALA A 17 16.33 5.04 10.22
N CYS A 18 15.24 4.67 10.90
CA CYS A 18 15.26 4.43 12.35
C CYS A 18 14.53 3.16 12.79
N GLY A 19 13.90 2.44 11.87
CA GLY A 19 13.15 1.20 12.16
C GLY A 19 11.77 1.40 12.79
N GLU A 20 11.42 2.62 13.21
CA GLU A 20 10.12 2.93 13.82
C GLU A 20 8.96 2.61 12.87
N GLU A 21 7.86 2.10 13.41
CA GLU A 21 6.62 1.89 12.65
C GLU A 21 6.08 3.20 12.09
N LEU A 22 5.67 3.19 10.83
CA LEU A 22 5.08 4.32 10.14
C LEU A 22 3.56 4.22 10.18
N SER A 23 2.94 5.20 10.84
CA SER A 23 1.49 5.31 11.00
C SER A 23 0.94 6.59 10.38
N GLY A 24 -0.38 6.74 10.33
CA GLY A 24 -1.04 7.98 9.91
C GLY A 24 -0.80 8.34 8.45
N TRP A 25 -0.77 7.33 7.58
CA TRP A 25 -0.64 7.54 6.14
C TRP A 25 -1.87 8.25 5.59
N GLN A 26 -1.64 9.23 4.73
CA GLN A 26 -2.69 10.02 4.11
C GLN A 26 -2.50 10.07 2.60
N SER A 27 -3.58 10.27 1.86
CA SER A 27 -3.51 10.58 0.43
C SER A 27 -4.26 11.86 0.10
N LYS A 28 -3.83 12.52 -0.98
CA LYS A 28 -4.54 13.65 -1.61
C LYS A 28 -5.46 13.20 -2.75
N ASP A 29 -5.34 11.95 -3.19
CA ASP A 29 -6.03 11.43 -4.37
C ASP A 29 -7.42 10.86 -4.03
N GLY A 30 -7.73 10.72 -2.74
CA GLY A 30 -9.03 10.23 -2.27
C GLY A 30 -10.14 11.30 -2.29
N PRO A 31 -11.39 10.90 -2.02
CA PRO A 31 -12.53 11.82 -1.90
C PRO A 31 -12.37 12.87 -0.79
N CYS A 32 -11.30 12.80 0.03
CA CYS A 32 -11.01 13.73 1.11
C CYS A 32 -12.16 13.78 2.13
N ALA A 33 -12.78 12.61 2.37
CA ALA A 33 -13.98 12.45 3.19
C ALA A 33 -13.67 11.88 4.59
N LEU A 34 -12.39 11.94 5.00
CA LEU A 34 -11.89 11.40 6.26
C LEU A 34 -12.13 9.89 6.38
N LEU A 35 -12.14 9.18 5.26
CA LEU A 35 -12.31 7.73 5.20
C LEU A 35 -11.07 7.03 5.77
N VAL A 36 -11.27 5.87 6.38
CA VAL A 36 -10.18 5.00 6.83
C VAL A 36 -10.15 3.77 5.96
N TRP A 37 -9.11 3.64 5.15
CA TRP A 37 -8.83 2.49 4.31
C TRP A 37 -7.87 1.54 5.00
N ARG A 38 -8.00 0.24 4.74
CA ARG A 38 -7.09 -0.79 5.24
C ARG A 38 -6.72 -1.75 4.12
N GLU A 39 -5.44 -2.13 4.09
CA GLU A 39 -4.94 -3.14 3.15
C GLU A 39 -5.74 -4.44 3.29
N GLY A 40 -6.02 -5.09 2.16
CA GLY A 40 -6.87 -6.26 2.05
C GLY A 40 -8.38 -5.97 1.99
N ARG A 41 -8.80 -4.69 1.98
CA ARG A 41 -10.20 -4.28 1.81
C ARG A 41 -10.43 -3.56 0.49
N SER A 42 -11.63 -3.69 -0.07
CA SER A 42 -12.11 -2.93 -1.24
C SER A 42 -12.85 -1.66 -0.87
N SER A 43 -13.28 -1.52 0.39
CA SER A 43 -14.07 -0.40 0.90
C SER A 43 -13.45 0.15 2.20
N PRO A 44 -13.77 1.39 2.58
CA PRO A 44 -13.37 1.94 3.87
C PRO A 44 -13.89 1.08 5.03
N VAL A 45 -13.11 1.02 6.10
CA VAL A 45 -13.46 0.30 7.34
C VAL A 45 -14.04 1.21 8.42
N ASP A 46 -13.82 2.52 8.30
CA ASP A 46 -14.29 3.54 9.25
C ASP A 46 -14.26 4.94 8.58
N GLN A 47 -14.74 5.95 9.29
CA GLN A 47 -14.67 7.36 8.91
C GLN A 47 -14.37 8.23 10.14
N ARG A 48 -13.30 9.04 10.08
CA ARG A 48 -12.86 9.95 11.15
C ARG A 48 -13.62 11.28 11.15
N ALA A 49 -14.93 11.22 10.97
CA ALA A 49 -15.83 12.36 11.11
C ALA A 49 -16.52 12.33 12.49
N ASP A 50 -17.11 13.46 12.89
CA ASP A 50 -18.01 13.50 14.04
C ASP A 50 -19.19 12.54 13.82
N PRO A 51 -19.75 11.91 14.88
CA PRO A 51 -20.77 10.86 14.72
C PRO A 51 -21.99 11.28 13.88
N GLU A 52 -22.39 12.54 13.95
CA GLU A 52 -23.51 13.12 13.17
C GLU A 52 -23.19 13.29 11.67
N CYS A 53 -21.91 13.32 11.31
CA CYS A 53 -21.41 13.46 9.95
C CYS A 53 -20.93 12.13 9.35
N ARG A 54 -20.90 11.04 10.13
CA ARG A 54 -20.44 9.74 9.65
C ARG A 54 -21.48 9.11 8.73
N LEU A 55 -20.99 8.57 7.61
CA LEU A 55 -21.77 7.68 6.78
C LEU A 55 -22.08 6.38 7.54
N PRO A 56 -23.29 5.82 7.38
CA PRO A 56 -23.57 4.46 7.82
C PRO A 56 -22.62 3.44 7.17
N MET A 57 -22.35 2.33 7.86
CA MET A 57 -21.43 1.30 7.37
C MET A 57 -21.87 0.71 6.02
N GLU A 58 -23.17 0.60 5.79
CA GLU A 58 -23.73 0.16 4.51
C GLU A 58 -23.44 1.12 3.35
N GLU A 59 -23.28 2.42 3.61
CA GLU A 59 -22.88 3.40 2.60
C GLU A 59 -21.37 3.38 2.40
N LEU A 60 -20.58 3.23 3.46
CA LEU A 60 -19.13 3.03 3.35
C LEU A 60 -18.79 1.80 2.49
N ALA A 61 -19.51 0.70 2.66
CA ALA A 61 -19.30 -0.53 1.90
C ALA A 61 -19.52 -0.38 0.37
N LYS A 62 -20.19 0.68 -0.08
CA LYS A 62 -20.40 0.99 -1.50
C LYS A 62 -19.27 1.83 -2.10
N LEU A 63 -18.43 2.43 -1.26
CA LEU A 63 -17.28 3.20 -1.70
C LEU A 63 -16.15 2.25 -2.09
N GLY A 64 -15.40 2.63 -3.11
CA GLY A 64 -14.22 1.93 -3.57
C GLY A 64 -13.16 2.90 -4.05
N ILE A 65 -11.95 2.38 -4.25
CA ILE A 65 -10.87 3.07 -4.93
C ILE A 65 -10.70 2.37 -6.28
N ASP A 66 -10.48 3.13 -7.35
CA ASP A 66 -10.41 2.66 -8.73
C ASP A 66 -8.99 2.63 -9.31
N ALA A 67 -8.01 3.21 -8.61
CA ALA A 67 -6.62 3.27 -9.03
C ALA A 67 -5.65 3.12 -7.84
N ASP A 68 -4.39 2.83 -8.14
CA ASP A 68 -3.31 2.89 -7.15
C ASP A 68 -3.26 4.28 -6.49
N VAL A 69 -2.94 4.30 -5.20
CA VAL A 69 -2.97 5.55 -4.41
C VAL A 69 -1.61 5.87 -3.86
N GLU A 70 -1.12 7.08 -4.13
CA GLU A 70 0.06 7.61 -3.44
C GLU A 70 -0.33 8.02 -2.01
N ILE A 71 0.41 7.46 -1.05
CA ILE A 71 0.21 7.74 0.37
C ILE A 71 1.51 8.29 0.98
N TYR A 72 1.36 9.21 1.91
CA TYR A 72 2.47 9.87 2.59
C TYR A 72 2.26 9.91 4.10
N THR A 73 3.37 9.91 4.82
CA THR A 73 3.39 10.14 6.27
C THR A 73 4.70 10.79 6.71
N THR A 74 4.79 11.17 7.98
CA THR A 74 6.02 11.61 8.63
C THR A 74 6.32 10.68 9.80
N CYS A 75 7.51 10.09 9.80
CA CYS A 75 7.96 9.21 10.88
C CYS A 75 7.92 9.94 12.23
N ALA A 76 7.29 9.35 13.24
CA ALA A 76 7.20 9.93 14.57
C ALA A 76 8.59 10.02 15.25
N GLY A 77 9.42 8.99 15.12
CA GLY A 77 10.72 8.90 15.77
C GLY A 77 11.78 9.86 15.22
N CYS A 78 11.96 9.91 13.90
CA CYS A 78 13.03 10.71 13.28
C CYS A 78 12.55 11.88 12.41
N ARG A 79 11.23 12.12 12.33
CA ARG A 79 10.59 13.22 11.57
C ARG A 79 10.87 13.21 10.06
N ARG A 80 11.45 12.13 9.53
CA ARG A 80 11.63 11.98 8.08
C ARG A 80 10.29 11.73 7.39
N HIS A 81 10.11 12.36 6.25
CA HIS A 81 9.01 12.09 5.35
C HIS A 81 9.14 10.67 4.78
N ALA A 82 8.01 10.00 4.59
CA ALA A 82 7.94 8.71 3.93
C ALA A 82 6.80 8.73 2.92
N GLU A 83 7.04 8.09 1.79
CA GLU A 83 6.09 7.91 0.70
C GLU A 83 5.96 6.42 0.42
N ALA A 84 4.76 6.02 0.03
CA ALA A 84 4.44 4.68 -0.40
C ALA A 84 3.27 4.73 -1.39
N THR A 85 3.05 3.62 -2.07
CA THR A 85 1.94 3.43 -3.00
C THR A 85 1.11 2.25 -2.51
N ALA A 86 -0.20 2.48 -2.32
CA ALA A 86 -1.18 1.43 -2.13
C ALA A 86 -1.59 0.88 -3.50
N ILE A 87 -1.26 -0.38 -3.77
CA ILE A 87 -1.47 -1.02 -5.06
C ILE A 87 -2.80 -1.77 -5.06
N LEU A 88 -3.59 -1.53 -6.10
CA LEU A 88 -4.94 -2.06 -6.25
C LEU A 88 -5.01 -3.19 -7.27
N VAL A 89 -5.88 -4.16 -6.97
CA VAL A 89 -6.16 -5.32 -7.82
C VAL A 89 -7.63 -5.62 -7.73
N ASP A 90 -8.32 -5.47 -8.85
CA ASP A 90 -9.78 -5.60 -8.94
C ASP A 90 -10.52 -4.75 -7.88
N GLY A 91 -10.05 -3.52 -7.67
CA GLY A 91 -10.60 -2.60 -6.68
C GLY A 91 -10.31 -2.95 -5.22
N VAL A 92 -9.45 -3.96 -4.96
CA VAL A 92 -8.98 -4.29 -3.60
C VAL A 92 -7.55 -3.79 -3.44
N TRP A 93 -7.28 -3.05 -2.38
CA TRP A 93 -5.90 -2.71 -2.00
C TRP A 93 -5.19 -3.99 -1.55
N ARG A 94 -4.20 -4.49 -2.32
CA ARG A 94 -3.53 -5.78 -2.06
C ARG A 94 -2.13 -5.68 -1.50
N GLY A 95 -1.51 -4.51 -1.59
CA GLY A 95 -0.14 -4.33 -1.16
C GLY A 95 0.21 -2.87 -0.98
N THR A 96 1.19 -2.61 -0.13
CA THR A 96 1.82 -1.30 -0.05
C THR A 96 3.31 -1.42 -0.28
N VAL A 97 3.82 -0.62 -1.20
CA VAL A 97 5.24 -0.57 -1.57
C VAL A 97 5.76 0.84 -1.31
N ARG A 98 6.96 0.97 -0.73
CA ARG A 98 7.57 2.29 -0.48
C ARG A 98 7.90 2.96 -1.80
N GLY A 99 7.91 4.29 -1.83
CA GLY A 99 8.11 5.06 -3.05
C GLY A 99 6.82 5.29 -3.85
N ARG A 100 6.99 5.86 -5.03
CA ARG A 100 5.90 6.23 -5.96
C ARG A 100 5.88 5.26 -7.11
N HIS A 101 4.85 4.41 -7.14
CA HIS A 101 4.69 3.33 -8.11
C HIS A 101 3.28 3.31 -8.71
N ALA A 102 2.50 4.39 -8.55
CA ALA A 102 1.12 4.42 -9.03
C ALA A 102 1.09 4.25 -10.56
N GLY A 103 0.36 3.24 -11.03
CA GLY A 103 0.26 2.92 -12.45
C GLY A 103 1.47 2.18 -13.04
N GLU A 104 2.47 1.83 -12.23
CA GLU A 104 3.59 1.01 -12.69
C GLU A 104 3.17 -0.45 -12.90
N THR A 105 3.69 -1.07 -13.97
CA THR A 105 3.49 -2.51 -14.17
C THR A 105 4.51 -3.31 -13.36
N ALA A 106 4.02 -4.05 -12.38
CA ALA A 106 4.87 -4.93 -11.57
C ALA A 106 5.51 -6.04 -12.41
N VAL A 107 6.83 -6.17 -12.36
CA VAL A 107 7.55 -7.29 -13.00
C VAL A 107 7.47 -8.54 -12.11
N PRO A 108 7.45 -9.75 -12.69
CA PRO A 108 7.50 -10.97 -11.90
C PRO A 108 8.73 -11.05 -10.98
N ALA A 109 8.58 -11.74 -9.87
CA ALA A 109 9.65 -12.14 -8.99
C ALA A 109 9.37 -13.55 -8.48
N THR A 110 10.42 -14.33 -8.27
CA THR A 110 10.31 -15.72 -7.79
C THR A 110 10.85 -15.84 -6.38
N VAL A 111 10.21 -16.66 -5.55
CA VAL A 111 10.82 -17.09 -4.28
C VAL A 111 11.85 -18.16 -4.61
N VAL A 112 13.13 -17.90 -4.35
CA VAL A 112 14.23 -18.83 -4.68
C VAL A 112 14.57 -19.76 -3.51
N GLU A 113 14.52 -19.25 -2.27
CA GLU A 113 14.74 -20.05 -1.06
C GLU A 113 14.18 -19.32 0.17
N GLY A 114 13.30 -19.95 0.95
CA GLY A 114 12.76 -19.36 2.18
C GLY A 114 12.08 -18.00 1.94
N GLN A 115 12.70 -16.92 2.43
CA GLN A 115 12.22 -15.53 2.27
C GLN A 115 12.99 -14.74 1.19
N TRP A 116 13.79 -15.42 0.36
CA TRP A 116 14.54 -14.77 -0.71
C TRP A 116 13.67 -14.60 -1.95
N ARG A 117 13.47 -13.35 -2.35
CA ARG A 117 12.79 -12.94 -3.57
C ARG A 117 13.83 -12.57 -4.62
N GLN A 118 13.67 -13.04 -5.85
CA GLN A 118 14.52 -12.70 -7.00
C GLN A 118 13.73 -11.88 -8.03
N CYS A 119 14.28 -10.74 -8.45
CA CYS A 119 13.65 -9.85 -9.44
C CYS A 119 13.86 -10.36 -10.86
N SER A 120 12.80 -10.47 -11.68
CA SER A 120 12.96 -10.88 -13.08
C SER A 120 13.58 -9.80 -13.97
N ALA A 121 13.63 -8.54 -13.53
CA ALA A 121 14.20 -7.45 -14.33
C ALA A 121 15.73 -7.35 -14.22
N CYS A 122 16.30 -7.56 -13.03
CA CYS A 122 17.75 -7.47 -12.81
C CYS A 122 18.42 -8.77 -12.35
N ALA A 123 17.65 -9.83 -12.09
CA ALA A 123 18.10 -11.12 -11.56
C ALA A 123 18.72 -11.10 -10.14
N GLU A 124 18.80 -9.94 -9.49
CA GLU A 124 19.23 -9.84 -8.09
C GLU A 124 18.20 -10.41 -7.12
N ALA A 125 18.69 -11.00 -6.04
CA ALA A 125 17.88 -11.59 -4.98
C ALA A 125 18.09 -10.88 -3.64
N TRP A 126 17.03 -10.72 -2.86
CA TRP A 126 17.07 -10.13 -1.53
C TRP A 126 16.12 -10.83 -0.58
N GLU A 127 16.39 -10.71 0.71
CA GLU A 127 15.50 -11.17 1.75
C GLU A 127 14.32 -10.21 1.89
N GLU A 128 13.10 -10.71 1.71
CA GLU A 128 11.86 -9.95 1.85
C GLU A 128 10.81 -10.85 2.47
N ARG A 129 10.11 -10.35 3.49
CA ARG A 129 8.98 -11.09 4.07
C ARG A 129 7.93 -11.19 2.97
N ALA A 130 7.28 -12.35 2.83
CA ALA A 130 6.38 -12.72 1.73
C ALA A 130 5.15 -11.81 1.55
N ARG A 131 5.36 -10.53 1.26
CA ARG A 131 4.37 -9.60 0.73
C ARG A 131 4.16 -9.96 -0.74
N PRO A 132 2.93 -9.84 -1.27
CA PRO A 132 2.68 -10.07 -2.69
C PRO A 132 3.47 -9.10 -3.58
N LEU A 133 3.67 -7.87 -3.11
CA LEU A 133 4.36 -6.78 -3.83
C LEU A 133 5.55 -6.24 -3.02
N ALA A 134 6.62 -5.85 -3.72
CA ALA A 134 7.79 -5.21 -3.13
C ALA A 134 8.58 -4.45 -4.19
N GLU A 135 9.32 -3.43 -3.78
CA GLU A 135 10.31 -2.75 -4.63
C GLU A 135 11.60 -3.56 -4.63
N CYS A 136 12.22 -3.78 -5.80
CA CYS A 136 13.54 -4.38 -5.87
C CYS A 136 14.59 -3.38 -5.34
N PRO A 137 15.41 -3.71 -4.33
CA PRO A 137 16.37 -2.77 -3.76
C PRO A 137 17.54 -2.45 -4.68
N TYR A 138 17.70 -3.17 -5.80
CA TYR A 138 18.81 -3.01 -6.73
C TYR A 138 18.43 -2.22 -7.99
N CYS A 139 17.26 -2.50 -8.56
CA CYS A 139 16.80 -1.85 -9.80
C CYS A 139 15.56 -0.98 -9.61
N HIS A 140 15.01 -0.91 -8.39
CA HIS A 140 13.83 -0.11 -8.02
C HIS A 140 12.54 -0.49 -8.75
N ALA A 141 12.52 -1.59 -9.51
CA ALA A 141 11.31 -2.08 -10.16
C ALA A 141 10.29 -2.53 -9.10
N LEU A 142 9.03 -2.15 -9.29
CA LEU A 142 7.91 -2.79 -8.61
C LEU A 142 7.88 -4.27 -9.01
N THR A 143 7.93 -5.17 -8.03
CA THR A 143 7.96 -6.61 -8.24
C THR A 143 6.76 -7.32 -7.61
N ARG A 144 6.27 -8.37 -8.25
CA ARG A 144 5.17 -9.23 -7.76
C ARG A 144 5.60 -10.69 -7.65
N LEU A 145 5.21 -11.41 -6.61
CA LEU A 145 5.52 -12.84 -6.53
C LEU A 145 4.77 -13.65 -7.61
N ALA A 146 5.52 -14.44 -8.37
CA ALA A 146 5.00 -15.40 -9.32
C ALA A 146 4.36 -16.57 -8.56
N GLY A 147 3.07 -16.85 -8.82
CA GLY A 147 2.33 -17.93 -8.19
C GLY A 147 1.20 -17.47 -7.27
N ASP A 148 1.17 -16.20 -6.87
CA ASP A 148 -0.06 -15.60 -6.38
C ASP A 148 -0.99 -15.48 -7.58
N SER A 149 -2.04 -16.30 -7.60
CA SER A 149 -3.08 -16.26 -8.62
C SER A 149 -3.85 -14.93 -8.51
N TRP A 150 -3.28 -13.88 -9.09
CA TRP A 150 -4.02 -12.66 -9.40
C TRP A 150 -4.88 -12.95 -10.63
N PRO A 151 -6.14 -12.52 -10.68
CA PRO A 151 -6.86 -12.53 -11.94
C PRO A 151 -6.11 -11.61 -12.90
N SER A 152 -5.81 -12.14 -14.08
CA SER A 152 -5.23 -11.36 -15.17
C SER A 152 -6.20 -10.25 -15.53
N SER A 153 -5.78 -8.99 -15.42
CA SER A 153 -6.49 -7.85 -15.99
C SER A 153 -6.70 -8.13 -17.47
N SER A 154 -7.95 -8.42 -17.84
CA SER A 154 -8.37 -8.78 -19.21
C SER A 154 -8.87 -7.56 -19.94
#